data_AF-A0A8B3TCQ5-F1
#
_entry.id   AF-A0A8B3TCQ5-F1
#
_cell.length_a   1.000
_cell.length_b   1.000
_cell.length_c   1.000
_cell.angle_alpha   90.00
_cell.angle_beta   90.00
_cell.angle_gamma   90.00
#
_symmetry.space_group_name_H-M   'P 1'
#
loop_
_entity.id
_entity.type
_entity.pdbx_description
1 polymer ?
#
loop_
_entity_poly.entity_id
_entity_poly.type
_entity_poly.pdbx_seq_one_letter_code
_entity_poly.pdbx_strand_id
1 'polypeptide(L)'
;MLKPMKKSFLILLSVAFLTALPSYADENAEQSLQLWQDSQQKINQQRKETALFTASNQQENEITLDGQSFSVANTEADVGQALYIAVNQQLWHYAEKFLQQYRQFPQHKKELVWFAQGALARQRGELAKAETEYQKLLQSEPDFLRGQLDLARILFENKKNKEASKLFSQLVQMPLPNEVSTLLKEYLQVLKEREQWHGGLRVGYRYQKNINQSSEHYRCLLFSGTTCIVERTAPKAINAKGWGYELSLNKKFNLTGHHGINIYFNSEGQYYPTARQYNDTTFKTYIGYAFQDAKKELVIDLPPKS
;
A
#
# COMPACT_ATOMS: atom_id res chain seq x y z
N MET A 1 67.03 21.19 -46.63
CA MET A 1 66.56 19.92 -47.20
C MET A 1 65.07 19.80 -46.93
N LEU A 2 64.26 19.81 -47.98
CA LEU A 2 62.79 19.83 -47.97
C LEU A 2 62.30 18.70 -48.88
N LYS A 3 61.49 17.78 -48.36
CA LYS A 3 60.43 17.00 -49.06
C LYS A 3 59.68 16.09 -48.04
N PRO A 4 58.46 15.58 -48.31
CA PRO A 4 57.21 16.33 -48.18
C PRO A 4 56.04 15.54 -47.51
N MET A 5 54.93 16.27 -47.28
CA MET A 5 53.51 15.85 -47.43
C MET A 5 53.01 14.48 -46.93
N LYS A 6 51.93 14.52 -46.13
CA LYS A 6 50.57 14.24 -46.62
C LYS A 6 49.50 14.77 -45.65
N LYS A 7 48.61 15.62 -46.18
CA LYS A 7 47.28 15.91 -45.62
C LYS A 7 46.34 14.79 -46.05
N SER A 8 45.47 14.33 -45.15
CA SER A 8 44.17 13.81 -45.55
C SER A 8 43.14 14.16 -44.48
N PHE A 9 42.04 14.74 -44.95
CA PHE A 9 40.85 15.14 -44.20
C PHE A 9 39.91 13.93 -44.19
N LEU A 10 39.29 13.59 -43.06
CA LEU A 10 38.06 12.79 -43.04
C LEU A 10 37.19 13.17 -41.86
N ILE A 11 35.93 13.38 -42.20
CA ILE A 11 34.83 13.99 -41.48
C ILE A 11 33.93 12.87 -40.90
N LEU A 12 33.27 13.15 -39.77
CA LEU A 12 32.06 12.51 -39.21
C LEU A 12 32.14 11.03 -38.80
N LEU A 13 31.90 10.74 -37.51
CA LEU A 13 30.57 10.30 -37.05
C LEU A 13 30.49 10.32 -35.52
N SER A 14 29.58 11.14 -35.02
CA SER A 14 29.03 11.08 -33.67
C SER A 14 28.30 9.75 -33.46
N VAL A 15 28.75 8.93 -32.52
CA VAL A 15 27.95 7.83 -31.96
C VAL A 15 27.74 8.12 -30.48
N ALA A 16 26.66 8.84 -30.19
CA ALA A 16 26.07 8.86 -28.86
C ALA A 16 25.42 7.50 -28.63
N PHE A 17 26.10 6.62 -27.89
CA PHE A 17 25.53 5.38 -27.39
C PHE A 17 24.57 5.74 -26.24
N LEU A 18 23.34 6.12 -26.59
CA LEU A 18 22.19 6.03 -25.71
C LEU A 18 21.83 4.55 -25.60
N THR A 19 22.40 3.86 -24.63
CA THR A 19 21.86 2.57 -24.20
C THR A 19 20.55 2.84 -23.48
N ALA A 20 19.44 2.73 -24.22
CA ALA A 20 18.14 2.52 -23.62
C ALA A 20 18.22 1.21 -22.83
N LEU A 21 18.30 1.31 -21.51
CA LEU A 21 17.98 0.18 -20.65
C LEU A 21 16.51 -0.14 -20.89
N PRO A 22 16.13 -1.42 -21.11
CA PRO A 22 14.73 -1.79 -21.07
C PRO A 22 14.23 -1.44 -19.67
N SER A 23 13.36 -0.44 -19.59
CA SER A 23 12.53 -0.24 -18.43
C SER A 23 11.73 -1.52 -18.29
N TYR A 24 12.09 -2.38 -17.32
CA TYR A 24 11.13 -3.31 -16.77
C TYR A 24 10.03 -2.43 -16.17
N ALA A 25 9.04 -2.11 -16.99
CA ALA A 25 7.78 -1.59 -16.52
C ALA A 25 7.26 -2.64 -15.53
N ASP A 26 7.15 -2.23 -14.27
CA ASP A 26 6.55 -3.01 -13.21
C ASP A 26 5.10 -3.27 -13.63
N GLU A 27 4.81 -4.48 -14.08
CA GLU A 27 3.49 -4.95 -14.54
C GLU A 27 2.41 -4.63 -13.47
N ASN A 28 2.81 -4.54 -12.20
CA ASN A 28 1.96 -4.15 -11.08
C ASN A 28 1.65 -2.63 -11.03
N ALA A 29 2.57 -1.79 -11.48
CA ALA A 29 2.37 -0.34 -11.57
C ALA A 29 1.41 0.01 -12.73
N GLU A 30 1.51 -0.71 -13.84
CA GLU A 30 0.60 -0.56 -14.98
C GLU A 30 -0.81 -1.10 -14.66
N GLN A 31 -0.91 -2.28 -14.01
CA GLN A 31 -2.18 -2.80 -13.52
C GLN A 31 -2.83 -1.90 -12.47
N SER A 32 -2.08 -1.36 -11.51
CA SER A 32 -2.63 -0.45 -10.49
C SER A 32 -3.08 0.88 -11.08
N LEU A 33 -2.36 1.41 -12.07
CA LEU A 33 -2.77 2.59 -12.83
C LEU A 33 -4.04 2.33 -13.65
N GLN A 34 -4.16 1.16 -14.27
CA GLN A 34 -5.35 0.74 -15.01
C GLN A 34 -6.56 0.58 -14.09
N LEU A 35 -6.40 -0.06 -12.92
CA LEU A 35 -7.45 -0.16 -11.90
C LEU A 35 -7.90 1.22 -11.38
N TRP A 36 -6.96 2.16 -11.22
CA TRP A 36 -7.27 3.54 -10.84
C TRP A 36 -8.04 4.26 -11.95
N GLN A 37 -7.62 4.12 -13.21
CA GLN A 37 -8.31 4.69 -14.36
C GLN A 37 -9.73 4.12 -14.51
N ASP A 38 -9.90 2.80 -14.36
CA ASP A 38 -11.21 2.14 -14.36
C ASP A 38 -12.10 2.62 -13.22
N SER A 39 -11.53 2.83 -12.03
CA SER A 39 -12.25 3.41 -10.90
C SER A 39 -12.70 4.85 -11.18
N GLN A 40 -11.83 5.69 -11.74
CA GLN A 40 -12.18 7.06 -12.12
C GLN A 40 -13.22 7.09 -13.24
N GLN A 41 -13.15 6.17 -14.21
CA GLN A 41 -14.15 6.05 -15.27
C GLN A 41 -15.52 5.65 -14.71
N LYS A 42 -15.57 4.68 -13.78
CA LYS A 42 -16.82 4.30 -13.09
C LYS A 42 -17.39 5.46 -12.27
N ILE A 43 -16.55 6.21 -11.54
CA ILE A 43 -16.98 7.40 -10.78
C ILE A 43 -17.50 8.48 -11.73
N ASN A 44 -16.83 8.71 -12.86
CA ASN A 44 -17.25 9.71 -13.85
C ASN A 44 -18.51 9.29 -14.60
N GLN A 45 -18.69 8.00 -14.87
CA GLN A 45 -19.92 7.45 -15.40
C GLN A 45 -21.07 7.63 -14.40
N GLN A 46 -20.86 7.30 -13.13
CA GLN A 46 -21.84 7.57 -12.07
C GLN A 46 -22.17 9.06 -11.94
N ARG A 47 -21.17 9.96 -12.05
CA ARG A 47 -21.40 11.41 -12.03
C ARG A 47 -22.21 11.87 -13.25
N LYS A 48 -21.95 11.31 -14.44
CA LYS A 48 -22.72 11.60 -15.65
C LYS A 48 -24.15 11.07 -15.54
N GLU A 49 -24.35 9.86 -15.04
CA GLU A 49 -25.67 9.29 -14.76
C GLU A 49 -26.43 10.13 -13.72
N THR A 50 -25.75 10.55 -12.65
CA THR A 50 -26.29 11.47 -11.64
C THR A 50 -26.69 12.80 -12.25
N ALA A 51 -25.86 13.36 -13.13
CA ALA A 51 -26.13 14.63 -13.81
C ALA A 51 -27.26 14.54 -14.84
N LEU A 52 -27.36 13.42 -15.58
CA LEU A 52 -28.42 13.15 -16.55
C LEU A 52 -29.77 12.97 -15.85
N PHE A 53 -29.76 12.30 -14.68
CA PHE A 53 -30.96 12.11 -13.85
C PHE A 53 -31.46 13.43 -13.25
N THR A 54 -30.57 14.32 -12.76
CA THR A 54 -30.96 15.64 -12.25
C THR A 54 -31.65 16.55 -13.28
N ALA A 55 -31.54 16.25 -14.58
CA ALA A 55 -32.19 17.02 -15.65
C ALA A 55 -33.64 16.56 -15.97
N SER A 56 -34.08 15.39 -15.49
CA SER A 56 -35.39 14.79 -15.81
C SER A 56 -36.38 14.89 -14.65
N ASN A 57 -36.72 16.11 -14.25
CA ASN A 57 -37.43 16.41 -13.00
C ASN A 57 -38.97 16.21 -13.09
N GLN A 58 -39.46 15.12 -13.70
CA GLN A 58 -40.88 14.75 -13.73
C GLN A 58 -41.20 13.28 -13.37
N GLN A 59 -40.21 12.45 -13.03
CA GLN A 59 -40.39 11.09 -12.48
C GLN A 59 -39.93 11.06 -11.01
N GLU A 60 -40.67 11.75 -10.14
CA GLU A 60 -40.23 12.05 -8.77
C GLU A 60 -40.15 10.85 -7.84
N ASN A 61 -40.81 9.72 -8.12
CA ASN A 61 -40.68 8.49 -7.32
C ASN A 61 -40.60 7.27 -8.22
N GLU A 62 -39.52 7.16 -9.00
CA GLU A 62 -39.19 5.94 -9.73
C GLU A 62 -37.79 5.47 -9.37
N ILE A 63 -37.55 4.17 -9.56
CA ILE A 63 -36.25 3.53 -9.51
C ILE A 63 -36.05 2.74 -10.81
N THR A 64 -34.92 2.95 -11.48
CA THR A 64 -34.55 2.16 -12.66
C THR A 64 -33.65 1.01 -12.25
N LEU A 65 -34.08 -0.22 -12.51
CA LEU A 65 -33.33 -1.46 -12.28
C LEU A 65 -33.14 -2.13 -13.64
N ASP A 66 -31.88 -2.41 -14.03
CA ASP A 66 -31.55 -3.08 -15.30
C ASP A 66 -32.23 -2.46 -16.54
N GLY A 67 -32.34 -1.13 -16.56
CA GLY A 67 -32.96 -0.38 -17.66
C GLY A 67 -34.49 -0.33 -17.63
N GLN A 68 -35.15 -0.93 -16.63
CA GLN A 68 -36.59 -0.86 -16.42
C GLN A 68 -36.92 0.08 -15.25
N SER A 69 -37.80 1.05 -15.48
CA SER A 69 -38.26 1.97 -14.44
C SER A 69 -39.49 1.43 -13.71
N PHE A 70 -39.44 1.46 -12.39
CA PHE A 70 -40.51 1.06 -11.49
C PHE A 70 -40.97 2.26 -10.67
N SER A 71 -42.28 2.47 -10.60
CA SER A 71 -42.87 3.48 -9.71
C SER A 71 -42.81 3.04 -8.25
N VAL A 72 -42.44 3.97 -7.38
CA VAL A 72 -42.36 3.80 -5.94
C VAL A 72 -43.48 4.64 -5.31
N ALA A 73 -44.45 4.01 -4.67
CA ALA A 73 -45.50 4.77 -4.00
C ALA A 73 -44.92 5.55 -2.80
N ASN A 74 -45.51 6.70 -2.49
CA ASN A 74 -45.05 7.55 -1.38
C ASN A 74 -45.55 7.03 -0.02
N THR A 75 -45.23 5.78 0.30
CA THR A 75 -45.51 5.15 1.59
C THR A 75 -44.20 4.81 2.29
N GLU A 76 -44.23 4.68 3.62
CA GLU A 76 -43.05 4.27 4.38
C GLU A 76 -42.49 2.93 3.88
N ALA A 77 -43.36 1.95 3.62
CA ALA A 77 -42.96 0.62 3.20
C ALA A 77 -42.30 0.64 1.81
N ASP A 78 -42.93 1.29 0.83
CA ASP A 78 -42.44 1.32 -0.55
C ASP A 78 -41.12 2.11 -0.67
N VAL A 79 -41.03 3.28 -0.02
CA VAL A 79 -39.79 4.08 0.01
C VAL A 79 -38.70 3.36 0.80
N GLY A 80 -39.04 2.69 1.89
CA GLY A 80 -38.08 1.88 2.66
C GLY A 80 -37.52 0.71 1.85
N GLN A 81 -38.38 0.02 1.10
CA GLN A 81 -37.95 -1.05 0.20
C GLN A 81 -37.07 -0.52 -0.94
N ALA A 82 -37.46 0.59 -1.57
CA ALA A 82 -36.67 1.23 -2.62
C ALA A 82 -35.30 1.68 -2.10
N LEU A 83 -35.24 2.26 -0.89
CA LEU A 83 -34.00 2.62 -0.22
C LEU A 83 -33.11 1.39 0.02
N TYR A 84 -33.68 0.31 0.56
CA TYR A 84 -32.95 -0.92 0.83
C TYR A 84 -32.38 -1.53 -0.47
N ILE A 85 -33.17 -1.58 -1.54
CA ILE A 85 -32.73 -2.04 -2.86
C ILE A 85 -31.61 -1.13 -3.38
N ALA A 86 -31.79 0.18 -3.32
CA ALA A 86 -30.82 1.14 -3.82
C ALA A 86 -29.46 1.02 -3.12
N VAL A 87 -29.45 0.84 -1.79
CA VAL A 87 -28.20 0.62 -1.03
C VAL A 87 -27.55 -0.69 -1.44
N ASN A 88 -28.30 -1.79 -1.52
CA ASN A 88 -27.74 -3.11 -1.84
C ASN A 88 -27.20 -3.21 -3.27
N GLN A 89 -27.87 -2.54 -4.22
CA GLN A 89 -27.45 -2.48 -5.62
C GLN A 89 -26.47 -1.31 -5.90
N GLN A 90 -26.04 -0.57 -4.88
CA GLN A 90 -25.10 0.54 -5.02
C GLN A 90 -25.59 1.66 -5.94
N LEU A 91 -26.90 1.84 -6.00
CA LEU A 91 -27.59 2.89 -6.74
C LEU A 91 -27.59 4.18 -5.91
N TRP A 92 -26.40 4.77 -5.75
CA TRP A 92 -26.15 5.80 -4.73
C TRP A 92 -27.03 7.03 -4.86
N HIS A 93 -27.32 7.47 -6.09
CA HIS A 93 -28.22 8.60 -6.31
C HIS A 93 -29.64 8.32 -5.78
N TYR A 94 -30.17 7.13 -6.07
CA TYR A 94 -31.46 6.69 -5.54
C TYR A 94 -31.43 6.50 -4.02
N ALA A 95 -30.34 5.95 -3.47
CA ALA A 95 -30.18 5.78 -2.04
C ALA A 95 -30.19 7.13 -1.29
N GLU A 96 -29.53 8.16 -1.82
CA GLU A 96 -29.56 9.50 -1.24
C GLU A 96 -30.97 10.10 -1.26
N LYS A 97 -31.64 10.02 -2.42
CA LYS A 97 -33.01 10.51 -2.63
C LYS A 97 -34.00 9.82 -1.68
N PHE A 98 -34.07 8.48 -1.72
CA PHE A 98 -35.02 7.74 -0.90
C PHE A 98 -34.70 7.83 0.59
N LEU A 99 -33.43 8.00 0.99
CA LEU A 99 -33.09 8.26 2.39
C LEU A 99 -33.64 9.61 2.88
N GLN A 100 -33.59 10.66 2.06
CA GLN A 100 -34.17 11.96 2.43
C GLN A 100 -35.68 11.87 2.61
N GLN A 101 -36.36 11.15 1.71
CA GLN A 101 -37.80 10.93 1.76
C GLN A 101 -38.20 10.02 2.93
N TYR A 102 -37.49 8.91 3.13
CA TYR A 102 -37.79 7.92 4.17
C TYR A 102 -37.83 8.52 5.58
N ARG A 103 -36.94 9.50 5.85
CA ARG A 103 -36.91 10.21 7.14
C ARG A 103 -38.11 11.09 7.44
N GLN A 104 -38.89 11.45 6.41
CA GLN A 104 -40.08 12.29 6.58
C GLN A 104 -41.26 11.48 7.16
N PHE A 105 -41.23 10.15 7.07
CA PHE A 105 -42.29 9.33 7.66
C PHE A 105 -42.15 9.30 9.19
N PRO A 106 -43.20 9.62 9.97
CA PRO A 106 -43.09 9.73 11.43
C PRO A 106 -42.67 8.43 12.15
N GLN A 107 -42.93 7.26 11.55
CA GLN A 107 -42.71 5.94 12.15
C GLN A 107 -41.56 5.15 11.49
N HIS A 108 -40.72 5.82 10.69
CA HIS A 108 -39.60 5.18 10.01
C HIS A 108 -38.65 4.46 10.97
N LYS A 109 -38.12 3.31 10.53
CA LYS A 109 -37.14 2.53 11.29
C LYS A 109 -35.76 3.20 11.23
N LYS A 110 -35.14 3.42 12.40
CA LYS A 110 -33.82 4.07 12.51
C LYS A 110 -32.71 3.20 11.93
N GLU A 111 -32.89 1.89 11.98
CA GLU A 111 -31.98 0.86 11.49
C GLU A 111 -31.72 1.04 10.00
N LEU A 112 -32.78 1.22 9.20
CA LEU A 112 -32.64 1.43 7.76
C LEU A 112 -31.97 2.78 7.44
N VAL A 113 -32.20 3.79 8.28
CA VAL A 113 -31.52 5.09 8.17
C VAL A 113 -30.01 4.94 8.44
N TRP A 114 -29.62 4.24 9.51
CA TRP A 114 -28.20 3.98 9.83
C TRP A 114 -27.53 3.13 8.75
N PHE A 115 -28.21 2.10 8.25
CA PHE A 115 -27.73 1.27 7.15
C PHE A 115 -27.41 2.11 5.90
N ALA A 116 -28.37 2.92 5.45
CA ALA A 116 -28.19 3.77 4.28
C ALA A 116 -27.13 4.86 4.49
N GLN A 117 -27.12 5.52 5.66
CA GLN A 117 -26.11 6.52 5.99
C GLN A 117 -24.71 5.93 6.03
N GLY A 118 -24.55 4.75 6.63
CA GLY A 118 -23.27 4.05 6.70
C GLY A 118 -22.77 3.70 5.30
N ALA A 119 -23.63 3.15 4.44
CA ALA A 119 -23.28 2.80 3.07
C ALA A 119 -22.87 4.03 2.23
N LEU A 120 -23.62 5.13 2.33
CA LEU A 120 -23.30 6.40 1.66
C LEU A 120 -21.99 7.02 2.20
N ALA A 121 -21.79 7.00 3.52
CA ALA A 121 -20.55 7.47 4.13
C ALA A 121 -19.34 6.65 3.64
N ARG A 122 -19.48 5.32 3.57
CA ARG A 122 -18.45 4.44 3.01
C ARG A 122 -18.17 4.78 1.55
N GLN A 123 -19.21 4.97 0.73
CA GLN A 123 -19.07 5.37 -0.68
C GLN A 123 -18.30 6.69 -0.85
N ARG A 124 -18.47 7.64 0.08
CA ARG A 124 -17.75 8.92 0.09
C ARG A 124 -16.34 8.83 0.69
N GLY A 125 -15.91 7.67 1.17
CA GLY A 125 -14.64 7.48 1.88
C GLY A 125 -14.63 8.05 3.30
N GLU A 126 -15.80 8.37 3.87
CA GLU A 126 -16.00 8.81 5.25
C GLU A 126 -16.03 7.60 6.19
N LEU A 127 -14.98 6.77 6.18
CA LEU A 127 -14.99 5.44 6.80
C LEU A 127 -15.25 5.44 8.31
N ALA A 128 -14.75 6.44 9.05
CA ALA A 128 -15.02 6.55 10.49
C ALA A 128 -16.50 6.82 10.80
N LYS A 129 -17.16 7.62 9.95
CA LYS A 129 -18.60 7.87 10.05
C LYS A 129 -19.38 6.63 9.63
N ALA A 130 -18.96 5.96 8.56
CA ALA A 130 -19.57 4.71 8.14
C ALA A 130 -19.54 3.66 9.26
N GLU A 131 -18.39 3.49 9.90
CA GLU A 131 -18.22 2.61 11.06
C GLU A 131 -19.19 2.98 12.19
N THR A 132 -19.29 4.28 12.51
CA THR A 132 -20.19 4.76 13.57
C THR A 132 -21.65 4.42 13.28
N GLU A 133 -22.13 4.60 12.05
CA GLU A 133 -23.52 4.28 11.71
C GLU A 133 -23.78 2.76 11.72
N TYR A 134 -22.87 1.95 11.20
CA TYR A 134 -23.02 0.49 11.27
C TYR A 134 -22.89 -0.07 12.70
N GLN A 135 -22.12 0.57 13.58
CA GLN A 135 -22.10 0.22 15.01
C GLN A 135 -23.44 0.49 15.68
N LYS A 136 -24.10 1.63 15.40
CA LYS A 136 -25.46 1.90 15.91
C LYS A 136 -26.46 0.86 15.39
N LEU A 137 -26.39 0.56 14.09
CA LEU A 137 -27.22 -0.46 13.44
C LEU A 137 -27.09 -1.81 14.15
N LEU A 138 -25.87 -2.30 14.34
CA LEU A 138 -25.62 -3.61 14.94
C LEU A 138 -25.79 -3.64 16.47
N GLN A 139 -25.87 -2.48 17.12
CA GLN A 139 -26.30 -2.40 18.51
C GLN A 139 -27.81 -2.62 18.65
N SER A 140 -28.61 -2.16 17.67
CA SER A 140 -30.07 -2.35 17.64
C SER A 140 -30.46 -3.72 17.07
N GLU A 141 -29.80 -4.13 15.98
CA GLU A 141 -30.05 -5.38 15.24
C GLU A 141 -28.76 -6.21 15.14
N PRO A 142 -28.32 -6.88 16.24
CA PRO A 142 -27.06 -7.61 16.26
C PRO A 142 -26.99 -8.72 15.22
N ASP A 143 -28.11 -9.34 14.88
CA ASP A 143 -28.19 -10.49 13.95
C ASP A 143 -28.33 -10.06 12.48
N PHE A 144 -28.29 -8.75 12.18
CA PHE A 144 -28.36 -8.27 10.81
C PHE A 144 -27.07 -8.55 10.03
N LEU A 145 -27.01 -9.74 9.43
CA LEU A 145 -25.83 -10.28 8.73
C LEU A 145 -25.25 -9.33 7.69
N ARG A 146 -26.10 -8.66 6.89
CA ARG A 146 -25.63 -7.69 5.90
C ARG A 146 -24.90 -6.52 6.57
N GLY A 147 -25.40 -6.04 7.71
CA GLY A 147 -24.74 -5.03 8.52
C GLY A 147 -23.37 -5.48 9.03
N GLN A 148 -23.26 -6.73 9.50
CA GLN A 148 -21.99 -7.29 9.97
C GLN A 148 -20.95 -7.38 8.85
N LEU A 149 -21.36 -7.84 7.66
CA LEU A 149 -20.49 -7.93 6.48
C LEU A 149 -19.97 -6.56 6.05
N ASP A 150 -20.86 -5.57 5.98
CA ASP A 150 -20.47 -4.20 5.60
C ASP A 150 -19.58 -3.55 6.67
N LEU A 151 -19.84 -3.76 7.97
CA LEU A 151 -18.94 -3.29 9.04
C LEU A 151 -17.55 -3.92 8.92
N ALA A 152 -17.46 -5.23 8.70
CA ALA A 152 -16.17 -5.91 8.53
C ALA A 152 -15.36 -5.32 7.36
N ARG A 153 -16.05 -5.04 6.26
CA ARG A 153 -15.45 -4.37 5.10
C ARG A 153 -14.99 -2.94 5.41
N ILE A 154 -15.80 -2.15 6.13
CA ILE A 154 -15.43 -0.78 6.54
C ILE A 154 -14.18 -0.80 7.41
N LEU A 155 -14.10 -1.71 8.39
CA LEU A 155 -12.94 -1.87 9.26
C LEU A 155 -11.67 -2.24 8.46
N PHE A 156 -11.81 -3.16 7.50
CA PHE A 156 -10.73 -3.57 6.61
C PHE A 156 -10.20 -2.43 5.73
N GLU A 157 -11.12 -1.65 5.15
CA GLU A 157 -10.82 -0.49 4.31
C GLU A 157 -10.13 0.61 5.14
N ASN A 158 -10.56 0.80 6.38
CA ASN A 158 -10.00 1.79 7.30
C ASN A 158 -8.73 1.30 8.03
N LYS A 159 -8.15 0.16 7.63
CA LYS A 159 -6.95 -0.43 8.25
C LYS A 159 -7.07 -0.75 9.75
N LYS A 160 -8.29 -0.92 10.28
CA LYS A 160 -8.54 -1.51 11.60
C LYS A 160 -8.42 -3.03 11.52
N ASN A 161 -7.21 -3.49 11.20
CA ASN A 161 -6.94 -4.86 10.76
C ASN A 161 -7.29 -5.91 11.82
N LYS A 162 -7.06 -5.61 13.10
CA LYS A 162 -7.33 -6.54 14.20
C LYS A 162 -8.82 -6.79 14.37
N GLU A 163 -9.62 -5.72 14.34
CA GLU A 163 -11.08 -5.79 14.40
C GLU A 163 -11.67 -6.44 13.15
N ALA A 164 -11.17 -6.06 11.96
CA ALA A 164 -11.59 -6.67 10.70
C ALA A 164 -11.30 -8.18 10.69
N SER A 165 -10.10 -8.60 11.12
CA SER A 165 -9.71 -10.01 11.21
C SER A 165 -10.63 -10.78 12.15
N LYS A 166 -10.91 -10.23 13.33
CA LYS A 166 -11.84 -10.83 14.30
C LYS A 166 -13.23 -11.01 13.68
N LEU A 167 -13.80 -9.97 13.08
CA LEU A 167 -15.15 -10.02 12.55
C LEU A 167 -15.27 -10.95 11.33
N PHE A 168 -14.32 -10.91 10.39
CA PHE A 168 -14.30 -11.87 9.27
C PHE A 168 -14.11 -13.32 9.73
N SER A 169 -13.27 -13.55 10.74
CA SER A 169 -13.06 -14.90 11.30
C SER A 169 -14.31 -15.46 11.97
N GLN A 170 -15.16 -14.59 12.53
CA GLN A 170 -16.47 -14.98 13.07
C GLN A 170 -17.47 -15.26 11.94
N LEU A 171 -17.57 -14.34 10.98
CA LEU A 171 -18.52 -14.44 9.86
C LEU A 171 -18.28 -15.67 8.98
N VAL A 172 -17.02 -16.05 8.73
CA VAL A 172 -16.69 -17.21 7.87
C VAL A 172 -17.16 -18.56 8.45
N GLN A 173 -17.52 -18.62 9.74
CA GLN A 173 -18.05 -19.83 10.38
C GLN A 173 -19.57 -20.00 10.21
N MET A 174 -20.25 -18.98 9.67
CA MET A 174 -21.70 -19.03 9.45
C MET A 174 -22.04 -19.84 8.18
N PRO A 175 -23.27 -20.38 8.07
CA PRO A 175 -23.75 -21.05 6.87
C PRO A 175 -24.00 -20.01 5.74
N LEU A 176 -22.93 -19.58 5.08
CA LEU A 176 -22.95 -18.60 4.00
C LEU A 176 -22.90 -19.29 2.62
N PRO A 177 -23.42 -18.66 1.56
CA PRO A 177 -23.15 -19.08 0.19
C PRO A 177 -21.64 -19.19 -0.08
N ASN A 178 -21.25 -20.14 -0.93
CA ASN A 178 -19.85 -20.46 -1.20
C ASN A 178 -19.07 -19.23 -1.69
N GLU A 179 -19.70 -18.40 -2.52
CA GLU A 179 -19.13 -17.17 -3.08
C GLU A 179 -18.79 -16.18 -1.96
N VAL A 180 -19.69 -16.00 -1.01
CA VAL A 180 -19.48 -15.10 0.14
C VAL A 180 -18.40 -15.67 1.05
N SER A 181 -18.44 -16.97 1.37
CA SER A 181 -17.41 -17.62 2.20
C SER A 181 -16.02 -17.48 1.59
N THR A 182 -15.90 -17.61 0.27
CA THR A 182 -14.64 -17.45 -0.47
C THR A 182 -14.12 -16.03 -0.36
N LEU A 183 -14.98 -15.04 -0.59
CA LEU A 183 -14.63 -13.63 -0.44
C LEU A 183 -14.14 -13.30 0.98
N LEU A 184 -14.76 -13.84 2.03
CA LEU A 184 -14.31 -13.62 3.41
C LEU A 184 -12.91 -14.21 3.66
N LYS A 185 -12.61 -15.38 3.09
CA LYS A 185 -11.29 -16.00 3.17
C LYS A 185 -10.23 -15.17 2.44
N GLU A 186 -10.57 -14.54 1.33
CA GLU A 186 -9.68 -13.60 0.62
C GLU A 186 -9.35 -12.38 1.48
N TYR A 187 -10.34 -11.77 2.15
CA TYR A 187 -10.08 -10.68 3.10
C TYR A 187 -9.16 -11.11 4.25
N LEU A 188 -9.37 -12.32 4.81
CA LEU A 188 -8.51 -12.88 5.86
C LEU A 188 -7.09 -13.13 5.37
N GLN A 189 -6.92 -13.59 4.13
CA GLN A 189 -5.61 -13.79 3.51
C GLN A 189 -4.87 -12.46 3.35
N VAL A 190 -5.54 -11.40 2.86
CA VAL A 190 -4.93 -10.07 2.77
C VAL A 190 -4.56 -9.51 4.15
N LEU A 191 -5.39 -9.73 5.18
CA LEU A 191 -5.07 -9.32 6.55
C LEU A 191 -3.86 -10.06 7.11
N LYS A 192 -3.74 -11.37 6.83
CA LYS A 192 -2.58 -12.18 7.19
C LYS A 192 -1.31 -11.68 6.49
N GLU A 193 -1.41 -11.35 5.21
CA GLU A 193 -0.30 -10.79 4.42
C GLU A 193 0.14 -9.44 5.00
N ARG A 194 -0.77 -8.55 5.39
CA ARG A 194 -0.41 -7.26 6.03
C ARG A 194 0.42 -7.41 7.31
N GLU A 195 0.33 -8.54 8.01
CA GLU A 195 1.06 -8.81 9.26
C GLU A 195 2.22 -9.80 9.10
N GLN A 196 2.44 -10.35 7.92
CA GLN A 196 3.54 -11.29 7.71
C GLN A 196 4.89 -10.58 7.70
N TRP A 197 5.96 -11.36 7.78
CA TRP A 197 7.31 -10.82 7.56
C TRP A 197 7.45 -10.43 6.09
N HIS A 198 7.84 -9.19 5.81
CA HIS A 198 8.27 -8.80 4.47
C HIS A 198 9.75 -8.48 4.50
N GLY A 199 10.44 -8.72 3.40
CA GLY A 199 11.87 -8.53 3.38
C GLY A 199 12.52 -9.07 2.14
N GLY A 200 13.84 -8.98 2.12
CA GLY A 200 14.65 -9.44 1.01
C GLY A 200 16.07 -9.73 1.44
N LEU A 201 16.70 -10.64 0.70
CA LEU A 201 18.11 -11.00 0.83
C LEU A 201 18.80 -10.74 -0.51
N ARG A 202 19.89 -9.99 -0.48
CA ARG A 202 20.82 -9.84 -1.60
C ARG A 202 22.14 -10.48 -1.21
N VAL A 203 22.72 -11.23 -2.13
CA VAL A 203 24.05 -11.82 -1.98
C VAL A 203 24.81 -11.61 -3.27
N GLY A 204 26.08 -11.21 -3.18
CA GLY A 204 26.89 -10.92 -4.36
C GLY A 204 28.36 -11.26 -4.15
N TYR A 205 28.99 -11.84 -5.18
CA TYR A 205 30.43 -11.99 -5.22
C TYR A 205 31.10 -10.64 -5.51
N ARG A 206 32.22 -10.34 -4.85
CA ARG A 206 32.92 -9.07 -5.00
C ARG A 206 34.44 -9.21 -4.97
N TYR A 207 35.11 -8.32 -5.68
CA TYR A 207 36.54 -8.10 -5.58
C TYR A 207 36.78 -6.65 -5.16
N GLN A 208 37.54 -6.46 -4.08
CA GLN A 208 37.94 -5.13 -3.62
C GLN A 208 39.45 -4.99 -3.71
N LYS A 209 39.87 -3.87 -4.28
CA LYS A 209 41.25 -3.41 -4.19
C LYS A 209 41.38 -2.59 -2.91
N ASN A 210 42.38 -2.88 -2.08
CA ASN A 210 42.67 -2.15 -0.85
C ASN A 210 41.61 -2.27 0.29
N ILE A 211 41.29 -3.49 0.73
CA ILE A 211 40.33 -3.73 1.83
C ILE A 211 40.80 -3.20 3.20
N ASN A 212 42.12 -3.05 3.38
CA ASN A 212 42.71 -2.49 4.59
C ASN A 212 42.78 -0.97 4.58
N GLN A 213 42.20 -0.32 3.56
CA GLN A 213 42.16 1.13 3.37
C GLN A 213 43.54 1.78 3.52
N SER A 214 44.61 1.08 3.14
CA SER A 214 45.94 1.61 3.26
C SER A 214 46.15 2.77 2.29
N SER A 215 46.80 3.83 2.74
CA SER A 215 47.23 4.91 1.84
C SER A 215 48.41 4.51 0.95
N GLU A 216 49.09 3.39 1.26
CA GLU A 216 50.37 2.98 0.68
C GLU A 216 51.42 4.10 0.67
N HIS A 217 51.24 5.10 1.55
CA HIS A 217 52.02 6.31 1.53
C HIS A 217 53.41 6.07 2.11
N TYR A 218 54.41 6.57 1.38
CA TYR A 218 55.81 6.62 1.79
C TYR A 218 56.17 8.06 2.15
N ARG A 219 56.84 8.23 3.30
CA ARG A 219 57.41 9.51 3.70
C ARG A 219 58.79 9.31 4.29
N CYS A 220 59.77 10.04 3.75
CA CYS A 220 61.04 10.21 4.42
C CYS A 220 60.91 11.22 5.58
N LEU A 221 61.35 10.84 6.77
CA LEU A 221 61.36 11.67 7.97
C LEU A 221 62.70 12.37 8.19
N LEU A 222 63.80 11.75 7.76
CA LEU A 222 65.15 12.30 7.90
C LEU A 222 66.01 11.97 6.68
N PHE A 223 66.65 13.01 6.14
CA PHE A 223 67.61 12.90 5.05
C PHE A 223 69.04 13.09 5.56
N SER A 224 69.98 12.34 4.98
CA SER A 224 71.42 12.62 5.03
C SER A 224 71.89 12.87 3.60
N GLY A 225 72.12 14.14 3.25
CA GLY A 225 72.30 14.57 1.86
C GLY A 225 71.03 14.29 1.04
N THR A 226 71.15 13.53 -0.04
CA THR A 226 70.02 13.09 -0.88
C THR A 226 69.43 11.74 -0.46
N THR A 227 69.98 11.08 0.57
CA THR A 227 69.59 9.73 0.99
C THR A 227 68.61 9.80 2.16
N CYS A 228 67.47 9.12 2.05
CA CYS A 228 66.59 8.93 3.19
C CYS A 228 67.18 7.92 4.17
N ILE A 229 67.32 8.30 5.44
CA ILE A 229 67.88 7.43 6.49
C ILE A 229 66.84 7.04 7.55
N VAL A 230 65.74 7.79 7.64
CA VAL A 230 64.59 7.40 8.46
C VAL A 230 63.34 7.55 7.61
N GLU A 231 62.66 6.45 7.37
CA GLU A 231 61.45 6.40 6.56
C GLU A 231 60.24 5.92 7.38
N ARG A 232 59.06 6.32 6.91
CA ARG A 232 57.77 5.87 7.40
C ARG A 232 56.92 5.44 6.21
N THR A 233 56.50 4.18 6.23
CA THR A 233 55.74 3.58 5.13
C THR A 233 54.45 2.99 5.68
N ALA A 234 53.31 3.32 5.07
CA ALA A 234 52.04 2.66 5.37
C ALA A 234 52.06 1.20 4.85
N PRO A 235 51.26 0.29 5.44
CA PRO A 235 51.15 -1.09 4.94
C PRO A 235 50.81 -1.14 3.44
N LYS A 236 51.10 -2.23 2.74
CA LYS A 236 50.61 -2.39 1.35
C LYS A 236 49.09 -2.59 1.33
N ALA A 237 48.46 -2.17 0.24
CA ALA A 237 47.05 -2.43 -0.01
C ALA A 237 46.81 -3.94 -0.13
N ILE A 238 45.78 -4.44 0.54
CA ILE A 238 45.40 -5.85 0.49
C ILE A 238 44.21 -5.97 -0.46
N ASN A 239 44.40 -6.74 -1.53
CA ASN A 239 43.32 -7.05 -2.46
C ASN A 239 42.68 -8.37 -2.08
N ALA A 240 41.35 -8.44 -2.05
CA ALA A 240 40.66 -9.68 -1.75
C ALA A 240 39.39 -9.87 -2.58
N LYS A 241 39.10 -11.15 -2.85
CA LYS A 241 37.82 -11.61 -3.37
C LYS A 241 36.98 -12.11 -2.21
N GLY A 242 35.68 -11.89 -2.27
CA GLY A 242 34.78 -12.22 -1.18
C GLY A 242 33.32 -12.17 -1.60
N TRP A 243 32.44 -12.18 -0.61
CA TRP A 243 31.00 -12.12 -0.76
C TRP A 243 30.46 -10.96 0.07
N GLY A 244 29.50 -10.23 -0.46
CA GLY A 244 28.68 -9.27 0.28
C GLY A 244 27.26 -9.80 0.42
N TYR A 245 26.59 -9.43 1.51
CA TYR A 245 25.17 -9.69 1.68
C TYR A 245 24.46 -8.48 2.29
N GLU A 246 23.15 -8.40 2.02
CA GLU A 246 22.24 -7.43 2.60
C GLU A 246 20.89 -8.12 2.86
N LEU A 247 20.46 -8.14 4.10
CA LEU A 247 19.22 -8.73 4.58
C LEU A 247 18.37 -7.61 5.18
N SER A 248 17.13 -7.49 4.74
CA SER A 248 16.13 -6.60 5.34
C SER A 248 14.89 -7.41 5.68
N LEU A 249 14.35 -7.24 6.88
CA LEU A 249 13.13 -7.89 7.36
C LEU A 249 12.29 -6.85 8.11
N ASN A 250 11.00 -6.77 7.82
CA ASN A 250 10.03 -5.97 8.54
C ASN A 250 8.86 -6.83 9.00
N LYS A 251 8.21 -6.41 10.10
CA LYS A 251 6.94 -6.98 10.53
C LYS A 251 6.15 -5.94 11.31
N LYS A 252 4.87 -5.80 10.96
CA LYS A 252 3.92 -4.95 11.66
C LYS A 252 2.95 -5.80 12.45
N PHE A 253 2.87 -5.57 13.75
CA PHE A 253 1.88 -6.19 14.64
C PHE A 253 0.74 -5.21 14.84
N ASN A 254 -0.45 -5.53 14.31
CA ASN A 254 -1.60 -4.64 14.49
C ASN A 254 -2.20 -4.84 15.88
N LEU A 255 -2.42 -3.72 16.56
CA LEU A 255 -3.12 -3.64 17.83
C LEU A 255 -4.56 -3.17 17.56
N THR A 256 -5.25 -2.72 18.61
CA THR A 256 -6.61 -2.21 18.51
C THR A 256 -6.63 -0.88 17.74
N GLY A 257 -7.67 -0.66 16.95
CA GLY A 257 -7.91 0.53 16.15
C GLY A 257 -6.88 0.64 15.03
N HIS A 258 -6.30 1.84 14.93
CA HIS A 258 -5.33 2.19 13.89
C HIS A 258 -3.88 1.96 14.32
N HIS A 259 -3.66 1.37 15.49
CA HIS A 259 -2.37 1.34 16.16
C HIS A 259 -1.65 0.00 15.99
N GLY A 260 -0.32 0.01 16.07
CA GLY A 260 0.49 -1.19 15.94
C GLY A 260 1.92 -0.99 16.41
N ILE A 261 2.70 -2.07 16.32
CA ILE A 261 4.15 -2.08 16.56
C ILE A 261 4.83 -2.47 15.26
N ASN A 262 5.83 -1.70 14.83
CA ASN A 262 6.71 -2.03 13.72
C ASN A 262 8.02 -2.60 14.26
N ILE A 263 8.48 -3.71 13.70
CA ILE A 263 9.81 -4.26 13.92
C ILE A 263 10.53 -4.28 12.58
N TYR A 264 11.69 -3.63 12.52
CA TYR A 264 12.54 -3.63 11.33
C TYR A 264 13.94 -4.13 11.72
N PHE A 265 14.44 -5.07 10.94
CA PHE A 265 15.76 -5.68 11.09
C PHE A 265 16.52 -5.54 9.77
N ASN A 266 17.76 -5.08 9.86
CA ASN A 266 18.68 -4.99 8.74
C ASN A 266 20.01 -5.63 9.14
N SER A 267 20.58 -6.48 8.28
CA SER A 267 21.91 -7.03 8.44
C SER A 267 22.65 -6.96 7.12
N GLU A 268 23.83 -6.34 7.13
CA GLU A 268 24.70 -6.26 5.97
C GLU A 268 26.12 -6.65 6.37
N GLY A 269 26.89 -7.16 5.43
CA GLY A 269 28.28 -7.49 5.73
C GLY A 269 29.05 -8.02 4.55
N GLN A 270 30.35 -8.15 4.75
CA GLN A 270 31.27 -8.73 3.78
C GLN A 270 32.17 -9.80 4.38
N TYR A 271 32.43 -10.83 3.56
CA TYR A 271 33.23 -11.99 3.92
C TYR A 271 34.34 -12.23 2.90
N TYR A 272 35.59 -12.21 3.35
CA TYR A 272 36.81 -12.46 2.59
C TYR A 272 37.50 -13.74 3.08
N PRO A 273 37.39 -14.86 2.34
CA PRO A 273 37.96 -16.15 2.76
C PRO A 273 39.47 -16.11 3.06
N THR A 274 40.23 -15.34 2.27
CA THR A 274 41.70 -15.23 2.36
C THR A 274 42.17 -14.07 3.23
N ALA A 275 41.25 -13.26 3.76
CA ALA A 275 41.57 -12.05 4.53
C ALA A 275 40.53 -11.83 5.64
N ARG A 276 40.24 -12.88 6.42
CA ARG A 276 39.11 -12.94 7.36
C ARG A 276 39.10 -11.85 8.43
N GLN A 277 40.27 -11.32 8.78
CA GLN A 277 40.42 -10.19 9.71
C GLN A 277 39.77 -8.89 9.21
N TYR A 278 39.40 -8.81 7.92
CA TYR A 278 38.67 -7.70 7.30
C TYR A 278 37.20 -8.05 7.01
N ASN A 279 36.70 -9.16 7.53
CA ASN A 279 35.26 -9.43 7.49
C ASN A 279 34.54 -8.42 8.37
N ASP A 280 33.37 -7.98 7.91
CA ASP A 280 32.48 -7.16 8.71
C ASP A 280 31.05 -7.68 8.63
N THR A 281 30.28 -7.30 9.65
CA THR A 281 28.84 -7.48 9.68
C THR A 281 28.28 -6.39 10.58
N THR A 282 27.32 -5.65 10.05
CA THR A 282 26.55 -4.66 10.78
C THR A 282 25.11 -5.14 10.83
N PHE A 283 24.53 -5.18 12.02
CA PHE A 283 23.10 -5.41 12.19
C PHE A 283 22.46 -4.18 12.86
N LYS A 284 21.24 -3.85 12.43
CA LYS A 284 20.44 -2.76 12.98
C LYS A 284 19.03 -3.29 13.22
N THR A 285 18.52 -3.04 14.41
CA THR A 285 17.15 -3.40 14.79
C THR A 285 16.44 -2.16 15.29
N TYR A 286 15.23 -1.95 14.78
CA TYR A 286 14.34 -0.88 15.16
C TYR A 286 13.03 -1.48 15.62
N ILE A 287 12.52 -0.96 16.73
CA ILE A 287 11.17 -1.26 17.22
C ILE A 287 10.48 0.08 17.37
N GLY A 288 9.30 0.21 16.78
CA GLY A 288 8.60 1.47 16.67
C GLY A 288 7.11 1.33 16.90
N TYR A 289 6.49 2.45 17.25
CA TYR A 289 5.04 2.59 17.18
C TYR A 289 4.61 2.78 15.72
N ALA A 290 3.50 2.19 15.32
CA ALA A 290 2.92 2.37 14.00
C ALA A 290 1.46 2.80 14.08
N PHE A 291 1.05 3.69 13.17
CA PHE A 291 -0.33 4.09 12.94
C PHE A 291 -0.69 3.89 11.47
N GLN A 292 -1.91 3.44 11.20
CA GLN A 292 -2.44 3.39 9.83
C GLN A 292 -3.97 3.53 9.77
N ASP A 293 -4.43 4.32 8.83
CA ASP A 293 -5.83 4.38 8.38
C ASP A 293 -5.89 4.28 6.85
N ALA A 294 -7.06 4.47 6.24
CA ALA A 294 -7.21 4.38 4.78
C ALA A 294 -6.39 5.42 3.98
N LYS A 295 -5.94 6.51 4.62
CA LYS A 295 -5.31 7.67 3.98
C LYS A 295 -3.88 7.92 4.44
N LYS A 296 -3.52 7.45 5.64
CA LYS A 296 -2.27 7.80 6.33
C LYS A 296 -1.61 6.56 6.89
N GLU A 297 -0.29 6.54 6.81
CA GLU A 297 0.56 5.60 7.52
C GLU A 297 1.70 6.38 8.18
N LEU A 298 2.04 6.01 9.41
CA LEU A 298 3.12 6.60 10.20
C LEU A 298 3.82 5.52 11.00
N VAL A 299 5.15 5.54 10.99
CA VAL A 299 6.00 4.71 11.85
C VAL A 299 6.96 5.64 12.59
N ILE A 300 7.06 5.46 13.90
CA ILE A 300 8.01 6.17 14.77
C ILE A 300 8.90 5.12 15.42
N ASP A 301 10.11 4.98 14.92
CA ASP A 301 11.10 4.05 15.44
C ASP A 301 11.76 4.61 16.70
N LEU A 302 11.89 3.76 17.73
CA LEU A 302 12.66 4.12 18.91
C LEU A 302 14.16 4.06 18.58
N PRO A 303 14.97 4.99 19.12
CA PRO A 303 16.40 4.94 18.92
C PRO A 303 16.96 3.62 19.47
N PRO A 304 17.91 2.98 18.78
CA PRO A 304 18.58 1.81 19.30
C PRO A 304 19.24 2.17 20.63
N LYS A 305 19.07 1.33 21.65
CA LYS A 305 19.85 1.48 22.89
C LYS A 305 21.31 1.19 22.57
N SER A 306 22.16 2.18 22.80
CA SER A 306 23.63 2.09 22.75
C SER A 306 24.16 1.12 23.79
#